data_AF-A0A935QBI2-F1
#
_entry.id   AF-A0A935QBI2-F1
#
_cell.length_a   1.000
_cell.length_b   1.000
_cell.length_c   1.000
_cell.angle_alpha   90.00
_cell.angle_beta   90.00
_cell.angle_gamma   90.00
#
_symmetry.space_group_name_H-M   'P 1'
#
loop_
_entity.id
_entity.type
_entity.pdbx_description
1 polymer ?
#
loop_
_entity_poly.entity_id
_entity_poly.type
_entity_poly.pdbx_seq_one_letter_code
_entity_poly.pdbx_strand_id
1 'polypeptide(L)'
;MALLAIVWSGDAAGRSFTAPSGLRVRIHTPADLAGCLVQENGALMLRHPALGEIELLQGPDDPRLTRRDATAFLPLPEEVVADALGDLRALQVDLDVDVFLLPAPPAEVLGSFARAGAIVLSPAFGPVAASTVADVTVHELGHVLTWARFDRRPELWSRYLELRGLAADNHGPDAPHAERAREILAEDIRFLFGGALATASGVIENPSLATPDQVDGLEAFLSEALRGGPAVGAALACTAFPNPCNPLTTVAMSLPADAAGDGAAALLTVYDLRGQVVRTVHGGEIRNGRLLVSWDGHDDAGRRVASGRYAYALAWQRTAGRGTVTVAR
;
A
#
# COMPACT_ATOMS: atom_id res chain seq x y z
N MET A 1 -31.07 10.37 6.59
CA MET A 1 -30.04 9.48 7.17
C MET A 1 -29.00 10.38 7.81
N ALA A 2 -28.71 10.20 9.10
CA ALA A 2 -27.65 10.95 9.76
C ALA A 2 -26.31 10.40 9.26
N LEU A 3 -25.46 11.26 8.66
CA LEU A 3 -24.07 10.93 8.39
C LEU A 3 -23.43 10.54 9.74
N LEU A 4 -22.90 9.32 9.84
CA LEU A 4 -22.03 8.94 10.94
C LEU A 4 -20.81 9.87 10.87
N ALA A 5 -20.71 10.82 11.80
CA ALA A 5 -19.58 11.74 11.85
C ALA A 5 -18.28 10.95 12.02
N ILE A 6 -17.39 11.03 11.03
CA ILE A 6 -16.06 10.40 11.09
C ILE A 6 -15.31 10.98 12.30
N VAL A 7 -14.89 10.11 13.21
CA VAL A 7 -14.10 10.51 14.39
C VAL A 7 -12.63 10.54 13.98
N TRP A 8 -12.08 11.74 13.95
CA TRP A 8 -10.69 12.00 13.57
C TRP A 8 -9.74 11.93 14.78
N SER A 9 -8.53 11.44 14.54
CA SER A 9 -7.37 11.60 15.43
C SER A 9 -6.20 12.14 14.61
N GLY A 10 -5.33 12.98 15.17
CA GLY A 10 -4.19 13.52 14.43
C GLY A 10 -3.09 14.14 15.31
N ASP A 11 -1.87 14.02 14.79
CA ASP A 11 -0.66 14.76 15.18
C ASP A 11 -0.17 15.52 13.93
N ALA A 12 0.96 16.25 14.00
CA ALA A 12 1.49 17.10 12.92
C ALA A 12 1.94 16.38 11.61
N ALA A 13 1.51 15.14 11.36
CA ALA A 13 1.97 14.25 10.29
C ALA A 13 0.82 13.53 9.54
N GLY A 14 -0.37 14.15 9.49
CA GLY A 14 -1.57 13.61 8.81
C GLY A 14 -2.74 13.30 9.74
N ARG A 15 -3.93 13.19 9.15
CA ARG A 15 -5.20 12.90 9.85
C ARG A 15 -5.61 11.44 9.63
N SER A 16 -6.00 10.76 10.71
CA SER A 16 -6.41 9.36 10.64
C SER A 16 -7.82 9.13 11.19
N PHE A 17 -8.47 8.09 10.67
CA PHE A 17 -9.74 7.61 11.16
C PHE A 17 -9.87 6.09 10.93
N THR A 18 -10.82 5.46 11.60
CA THR A 18 -11.23 4.08 11.33
C THR A 18 -12.66 4.11 10.82
N ALA A 19 -12.89 3.61 9.61
CA ALA A 19 -14.20 3.53 9.00
C ALA A 19 -15.07 2.45 9.69
N PRO A 20 -16.41 2.52 9.61
CA PRO A 20 -17.29 1.45 10.07
C PRO A 20 -17.03 0.09 9.40
N SER A 21 -16.42 0.10 8.22
CA SER A 21 -15.95 -1.10 7.52
C SER A 21 -14.73 -1.75 8.17
N GLY A 22 -14.10 -1.14 9.18
CA GLY A 22 -12.86 -1.60 9.81
C GLY A 22 -11.58 -1.11 9.12
N LEU A 23 -11.70 -0.44 7.98
CA LEU A 23 -10.58 0.18 7.27
C LEU A 23 -9.96 1.29 8.14
N ARG A 24 -8.65 1.20 8.40
CA ARG A 24 -7.88 2.24 9.10
C ARG A 24 -7.17 3.09 8.06
N VAL A 25 -7.53 4.37 8.03
CA VAL A 25 -7.07 5.30 7.00
C VAL A 25 -6.19 6.36 7.65
N ARG A 26 -5.06 6.68 7.01
CA ARG A 26 -4.27 7.89 7.29
C ARG A 26 -4.17 8.71 6.02
N ILE A 27 -4.63 9.95 6.05
CA ILE A 27 -4.53 10.88 4.92
C ILE A 27 -3.37 11.85 5.14
N HIS A 28 -2.52 11.97 4.13
CA HIS A 28 -1.40 12.90 4.03
C HIS A 28 -1.77 13.99 3.03
N THR A 29 -1.97 15.21 3.53
CA THR A 29 -2.30 16.38 2.70
C THR A 29 -1.04 16.95 2.04
N PRO A 30 -1.17 17.86 1.06
CA PRO A 30 -0.02 18.58 0.51
C PRO A 30 0.84 19.28 1.58
N ALA A 31 0.22 19.75 2.67
CA ALA A 31 0.94 20.38 3.77
C ALA A 31 1.77 19.37 4.57
N ASP A 32 1.24 18.17 4.81
CA ASP A 32 1.98 17.08 5.49
C ASP A 32 3.17 16.61 4.65
N LEU A 33 3.03 16.63 3.32
CA LEU A 33 4.06 16.20 2.38
C LEU A 33 5.13 17.27 2.09
N ALA A 34 4.97 18.50 2.56
CA ALA A 34 5.88 19.60 2.24
C ALA A 34 7.34 19.31 2.62
N GLY A 35 7.56 18.61 3.74
CA GLY A 35 8.90 18.19 4.20
C GLY A 35 9.54 17.07 3.37
N CYS A 36 8.77 16.42 2.50
CA CYS A 36 9.22 15.35 1.60
C CYS A 36 9.47 15.84 0.18
N LEU A 37 9.20 17.10 -0.13
CA LEU A 37 9.42 17.69 -1.45
C LEU A 37 10.86 18.21 -1.55
N VAL A 38 11.57 17.79 -2.60
CA VAL A 38 12.95 18.16 -2.88
C VAL A 38 13.06 18.66 -4.32
N GLN A 39 13.67 19.82 -4.51
CA GLN A 39 14.08 20.29 -5.83
C GLN A 39 15.48 19.76 -6.15
N GLU A 40 15.61 18.97 -7.22
CA GLU A 40 16.87 18.35 -7.62
C GLU A 40 16.99 18.32 -9.15
N ASN A 41 18.12 18.80 -9.69
CA ASN A 41 18.40 18.83 -11.13
C ASN A 41 17.30 19.50 -11.99
N GLY A 42 16.57 20.46 -11.42
CA GLY A 42 15.46 21.13 -12.10
C GLY A 42 14.18 20.29 -12.19
N ALA A 43 14.04 19.26 -11.35
CA ALA A 43 12.83 18.46 -11.18
C ALA A 43 12.33 18.52 -9.73
N LEU A 44 11.00 18.48 -9.55
CA LEU A 44 10.36 18.41 -8.25
C LEU A 44 10.16 16.94 -7.86
N MET A 45 10.84 16.49 -6.81
CA MET A 45 10.78 15.11 -6.32
C MET A 45 10.01 15.02 -5.01
N LEU A 46 9.07 14.08 -4.90
CA LEU A 46 8.50 13.62 -3.64
C LEU A 46 9.27 12.40 -3.15
N ARG A 47 9.95 12.52 -2.02
CA ARG A 47 10.71 11.45 -1.35
C ARG A 47 10.04 11.07 -0.04
N HIS A 48 9.26 10.00 -0.05
CA HIS A 48 8.51 9.54 1.12
C HIS A 48 8.82 8.05 1.41
N PRO A 49 9.08 7.64 2.67
CA PRO A 49 9.44 6.25 2.98
C PRO A 49 8.45 5.19 2.48
N ALA A 50 7.16 5.51 2.41
CA ALA A 50 6.13 4.59 1.89
C ALA A 50 5.98 4.64 0.36
N LEU A 51 6.38 5.74 -0.29
CA LEU A 51 6.23 5.94 -1.74
C LEU A 51 7.55 5.86 -2.52
N GLY A 52 8.69 5.72 -1.85
CA GLY A 52 9.99 5.89 -2.50
C GLY A 52 10.11 7.29 -3.10
N GLU A 53 10.58 7.37 -4.34
CA GLU A 53 10.74 8.62 -5.08
C GLU A 53 9.69 8.71 -6.19
N ILE A 54 9.02 9.85 -6.30
CA ILE A 54 8.08 10.18 -7.37
C ILE A 54 8.45 11.56 -7.90
N GLU A 55 8.71 11.66 -9.19
CA GLU A 55 8.84 12.97 -9.85
C GLU A 55 7.44 13.57 -10.06
N LEU A 56 7.29 14.84 -9.70
CA LEU A 56 6.08 15.62 -9.87
C LEU A 56 6.27 16.69 -10.95
N LEU A 57 5.20 17.02 -11.65
CA LEU A 57 5.19 18.18 -12.53
C LEU A 57 5.40 19.47 -11.72
N GLN A 58 6.11 20.42 -12.31
CA GLN A 58 6.46 21.67 -11.60
C GLN A 58 5.35 22.72 -11.64
N GLY A 59 4.42 22.61 -12.60
CA GLY A 59 3.33 23.55 -12.76
C GLY A 59 2.55 23.33 -14.05
N PRO A 60 1.50 24.12 -14.29
CA PRO A 60 0.65 24.03 -15.49
C PRO A 60 1.42 24.29 -16.80
N ASP A 61 2.53 25.03 -16.73
CA ASP A 61 3.39 25.32 -17.88
C ASP A 61 4.44 24.21 -18.17
N ASP A 62 4.44 23.11 -17.39
CA ASP A 62 5.37 22.00 -17.62
C ASP A 62 5.18 21.43 -19.03
N PRO A 63 6.25 21.32 -19.84
CA PRO A 63 6.13 20.90 -21.25
C PRO A 63 5.60 19.47 -21.41
N ARG A 64 5.70 18.64 -20.38
CA ARG A 64 5.18 17.27 -20.35
C ARG A 64 3.66 17.22 -20.13
N LEU A 65 3.07 18.31 -19.62
CA LEU A 65 1.63 18.41 -19.52
C LEU A 65 1.05 18.69 -20.91
N THR A 66 0.34 17.72 -21.47
CA THR A 66 -0.34 17.87 -22.77
C THR A 66 -1.59 18.74 -22.67
N ARG A 67 -2.10 18.93 -21.46
CA ARG A 67 -3.32 19.65 -21.12
C ARG A 67 -3.09 21.16 -21.04
N ARG A 68 -3.42 21.89 -22.11
CA ARG A 68 -3.17 23.35 -22.24
C ARG A 68 -4.20 24.25 -21.55
N ASP A 69 -5.33 23.71 -21.10
CA ASP A 69 -6.36 24.42 -20.34
C ASP A 69 -6.10 24.43 -18.82
N ALA A 70 -5.12 23.66 -18.34
CA ALA A 70 -4.75 23.64 -16.93
C ALA A 70 -4.09 24.97 -16.54
N THR A 71 -4.69 25.70 -15.60
CA THR A 71 -4.15 26.98 -15.08
C THR A 71 -3.60 26.87 -13.67
N ALA A 72 -3.94 25.80 -12.96
CA ALA A 72 -3.42 25.45 -11.65
C ALA A 72 -3.63 23.95 -11.39
N PHE A 73 -2.90 23.41 -10.41
CA PHE A 73 -3.18 22.11 -9.82
C PHE A 73 -3.97 22.35 -8.53
N LEU A 74 -5.19 21.80 -8.48
CA LEU A 74 -6.08 21.92 -7.34
C LEU A 74 -6.04 20.63 -6.54
N PRO A 75 -5.54 20.66 -5.29
CA PRO A 75 -5.58 19.49 -4.41
C PRO A 75 -7.00 18.93 -4.28
N LEU A 76 -7.13 17.62 -4.22
CA LEU A 76 -8.42 16.99 -3.98
C LEU A 76 -8.89 17.29 -2.54
N PRO A 77 -10.19 17.53 -2.33
CA PRO A 77 -10.73 17.84 -1.01
C PRO A 77 -10.63 16.63 -0.06
N GLU A 78 -9.86 16.80 1.02
CA GLU A 78 -9.59 15.77 2.05
C GLU A 78 -10.89 15.18 2.62
N GLU A 79 -11.87 16.04 2.90
CA GLU A 79 -13.18 15.65 3.44
C GLU A 79 -13.94 14.68 2.52
N VAL A 80 -13.90 14.89 1.19
CA VAL A 80 -14.60 14.02 0.23
C VAL A 80 -13.91 12.67 0.15
N VAL A 81 -12.56 12.65 0.21
CA VAL A 81 -11.77 11.41 0.24
C VAL A 81 -12.08 10.61 1.51
N ALA A 82 -12.14 11.29 2.66
CA ALA A 82 -12.47 10.68 3.93
C ALA A 82 -13.91 10.15 3.94
N ASP A 83 -14.88 10.93 3.46
CA ASP A 83 -16.28 10.52 3.35
C ASP A 83 -16.44 9.32 2.42
N ALA A 84 -15.73 9.28 1.29
CA ALA A 84 -15.77 8.16 0.35
C ALA A 84 -15.26 6.85 0.96
N LEU A 85 -14.16 6.91 1.73
CA LEU A 85 -13.59 5.75 2.43
C LEU A 85 -14.35 5.41 3.73
N GLY A 86 -15.07 6.37 4.30
CA GLY A 86 -15.93 6.20 5.48
C GLY A 86 -17.30 5.61 5.16
N ASP A 87 -17.85 5.88 3.98
CA ASP A 87 -19.17 5.42 3.50
C ASP A 87 -19.11 4.11 2.70
N LEU A 88 -18.17 3.22 3.04
CA LEU A 88 -18.08 1.89 2.41
C LEU A 88 -19.21 0.98 2.91
N ARG A 89 -19.98 0.42 1.98
CA ARG A 89 -21.17 -0.41 2.24
C ARG A 89 -20.81 -1.88 2.24
N ALA A 90 -21.44 -2.66 3.11
CA ALA A 90 -21.35 -4.13 3.16
C ALA A 90 -19.93 -4.73 3.26
N LEU A 91 -18.89 -3.89 3.38
CA LEU A 91 -17.50 -4.27 3.44
C LEU A 91 -17.03 -4.36 4.90
N GLN A 92 -16.26 -5.39 5.22
CA GLN A 92 -15.63 -5.57 6.52
C GLN A 92 -14.17 -5.96 6.33
N VAL A 93 -13.24 -5.05 6.57
CA VAL A 93 -11.80 -5.22 6.29
C VAL A 93 -10.98 -4.87 7.53
N ASP A 94 -9.91 -5.64 7.74
CA ASP A 94 -8.85 -5.30 8.69
C ASP A 94 -7.61 -4.93 7.89
N LEU A 95 -7.49 -3.65 7.55
CA LEU A 95 -6.44 -3.14 6.66
C LEU A 95 -6.11 -1.69 7.02
N ASP A 96 -4.81 -1.39 7.05
CA ASP A 96 -4.28 -0.03 7.13
C ASP A 96 -3.97 0.48 5.72
N VAL A 97 -4.42 1.70 5.41
CA VAL A 97 -4.19 2.37 4.13
C VAL A 97 -3.72 3.80 4.34
N ASP A 98 -2.57 4.14 3.77
CA ASP A 98 -2.12 5.52 3.66
C ASP A 98 -2.67 6.14 2.36
N VAL A 99 -3.24 7.33 2.43
CA VAL A 99 -3.77 8.07 1.29
C VAL A 99 -2.95 9.35 1.12
N PHE A 100 -2.36 9.54 -0.05
CA PHE A 100 -1.49 10.67 -0.35
C PHE A 100 -2.18 11.62 -1.31
N LEU A 101 -2.54 12.81 -0.84
CA LEU A 101 -3.07 13.89 -1.67
C LEU A 101 -1.90 14.69 -2.22
N LEU A 102 -1.56 14.48 -3.48
CA LEU A 102 -0.36 15.07 -4.06
C LEU A 102 -0.54 16.58 -4.32
N PRO A 103 0.52 17.39 -4.14
CA PRO A 103 0.51 18.82 -4.47
C PRO A 103 0.55 19.08 -5.99
N ALA A 104 1.06 18.11 -6.77
CA ALA A 104 1.20 18.19 -8.21
C ALA A 104 1.08 16.77 -8.83
N PRO A 105 0.72 16.64 -10.12
CA PRO A 105 0.61 15.35 -10.77
C PRO A 105 1.95 14.61 -10.86
N PRO A 106 1.98 13.27 -10.72
CA PRO A 106 3.15 12.45 -11.02
C PRO A 106 3.53 12.56 -12.49
N ALA A 107 4.82 12.80 -12.80
CA ALA A 107 5.28 13.03 -14.16
C ALA A 107 5.13 11.81 -15.09
N GLU A 108 5.20 10.58 -14.55
CA GLU A 108 5.13 9.34 -15.33
C GLU A 108 3.70 8.89 -15.64
N VAL A 109 2.76 9.09 -14.70
CA VAL A 109 1.40 8.50 -14.77
C VAL A 109 0.32 9.57 -14.94
N LEU A 110 0.64 10.86 -14.76
CA LEU A 110 -0.25 12.03 -14.95
C LEU A 110 -1.67 11.90 -14.33
N GLY A 111 -1.83 11.03 -13.34
CA GLY A 111 -3.10 10.66 -12.74
C GLY A 111 -2.92 9.97 -11.39
N SER A 112 -4.05 9.63 -10.76
CA SER A 112 -4.08 8.86 -9.53
C SER A 112 -3.69 7.40 -9.78
N PHE A 113 -3.16 6.74 -8.77
CA PHE A 113 -2.81 5.32 -8.80
C PHE A 113 -2.72 4.77 -7.38
N ALA A 114 -2.65 3.45 -7.26
CA ALA A 114 -2.46 2.79 -5.98
C ALA A 114 -1.14 2.01 -5.92
N ARG A 115 -0.71 1.68 -4.71
CA ARG A 115 0.37 0.75 -4.38
C ARG A 115 -0.09 -0.19 -3.28
N ALA A 116 0.69 -1.22 -2.99
CA ALA A 116 0.42 -2.09 -1.85
C ALA A 116 0.35 -1.26 -0.54
N GLY A 117 -0.85 -1.15 0.04
CA GLY A 117 -1.13 -0.40 1.27
C GLY A 117 -1.27 1.11 1.11
N ALA A 118 -1.26 1.66 -0.11
CA ALA A 118 -1.36 3.10 -0.31
C ALA A 118 -2.20 3.51 -1.52
N ILE A 119 -2.93 4.61 -1.38
CA ILE A 119 -3.64 5.31 -2.46
C ILE A 119 -2.90 6.61 -2.72
N VAL A 120 -2.59 6.92 -3.98
CA VAL A 120 -1.92 8.16 -4.38
C VAL A 120 -2.85 8.93 -5.31
N LEU A 121 -3.39 10.05 -4.81
CA LEU A 121 -4.35 10.86 -5.54
C LEU A 121 -3.65 12.08 -6.15
N SER A 122 -3.65 12.13 -7.48
CA SER A 122 -3.18 13.30 -8.23
C SER A 122 -4.16 14.48 -8.04
N PRO A 123 -3.68 15.72 -7.95
CA PRO A 123 -4.57 16.88 -7.94
C PRO A 123 -5.34 17.00 -9.26
N ALA A 124 -6.45 17.73 -9.22
CA ALA A 124 -7.24 18.05 -10.39
C ALA A 124 -6.63 19.23 -11.16
N PHE A 125 -6.90 19.31 -12.47
CA PHE A 125 -6.50 20.43 -13.32
C PHE A 125 -7.54 21.59 -13.34
N GLY A 126 -8.58 21.47 -12.52
CA GLY A 126 -9.71 22.39 -12.42
C GLY A 126 -10.75 21.87 -11.42
N PRO A 127 -11.87 22.58 -11.20
CA PRO A 127 -12.92 22.12 -10.30
C PRO A 127 -13.41 20.72 -10.69
N VAL A 128 -13.46 19.82 -9.70
CA VAL A 128 -13.88 18.42 -9.87
C VAL A 128 -15.08 18.13 -8.99
N ALA A 129 -16.03 17.35 -9.49
CA ALA A 129 -17.20 16.95 -8.72
C ALA A 129 -16.80 16.02 -7.57
N ALA A 130 -17.47 16.12 -6.42
CA ALA A 130 -17.24 15.25 -5.27
C ALA A 130 -17.44 13.76 -5.62
N SER A 131 -18.39 13.45 -6.51
CA SER A 131 -18.61 12.10 -7.02
C SER A 131 -17.40 11.56 -7.78
N THR A 132 -16.73 12.38 -8.60
CA THR A 132 -15.52 11.97 -9.33
C THR A 132 -14.36 11.70 -8.38
N VAL A 133 -14.20 12.52 -7.34
CA VAL A 133 -13.18 12.28 -6.30
C VAL A 133 -13.45 10.98 -5.56
N ALA A 134 -14.71 10.75 -5.15
CA ALA A 134 -15.11 9.54 -4.46
C ALA A 134 -14.97 8.29 -5.33
N ASP A 135 -15.37 8.37 -6.61
CA ASP A 135 -15.27 7.30 -7.59
C ASP A 135 -13.82 6.83 -7.76
N VAL A 136 -12.90 7.75 -8.07
CA VAL A 136 -11.45 7.45 -8.18
C VAL A 136 -10.90 6.93 -6.86
N THR A 137 -11.23 7.57 -5.73
CA THR A 137 -10.70 7.15 -4.41
C THR A 137 -11.04 5.70 -4.10
N VAL A 138 -12.30 5.29 -4.32
CA VAL A 138 -12.74 3.93 -4.01
C VAL A 138 -12.27 2.94 -5.08
N HIS A 139 -12.16 3.34 -6.34
CA HIS A 139 -11.51 2.54 -7.38
C HIS A 139 -10.07 2.19 -6.99
N GLU A 140 -9.26 3.18 -6.57
CA GLU A 140 -7.89 2.96 -6.13
C GLU A 140 -7.81 2.09 -4.86
N LEU A 141 -8.79 2.22 -3.94
CA LEU A 141 -8.91 1.29 -2.81
C LEU A 141 -9.12 -0.16 -3.30
N GLY A 142 -9.87 -0.35 -4.39
CA GLY A 142 -10.04 -1.64 -5.05
C GLY A 142 -8.71 -2.30 -5.44
N HIS A 143 -7.77 -1.53 -5.97
CA HIS A 143 -6.40 -2.00 -6.24
C HIS A 143 -5.64 -2.38 -4.95
N VAL A 144 -5.73 -1.53 -3.91
CA VAL A 144 -5.14 -1.82 -2.59
C VAL A 144 -5.67 -3.13 -2.01
N LEU A 145 -6.97 -3.34 -2.06
CA LEU A 145 -7.64 -4.56 -1.61
C LEU A 145 -7.26 -5.77 -2.46
N THR A 146 -7.10 -5.59 -3.76
CA THR A 146 -6.64 -6.64 -4.68
C THR A 146 -5.23 -7.12 -4.30
N TRP A 147 -4.28 -6.21 -4.03
CA TRP A 147 -2.96 -6.59 -3.51
C TRP A 147 -3.04 -7.32 -2.16
N ALA A 148 -3.92 -6.85 -1.27
CA ALA A 148 -4.03 -7.40 0.07
C ALA A 148 -4.70 -8.79 0.10
N ARG A 149 -5.64 -9.06 -0.83
CA ARG A 149 -6.54 -10.22 -0.75
C ARG A 149 -6.44 -11.18 -1.94
N PHE A 150 -6.09 -10.72 -3.13
CA PHE A 150 -6.16 -11.52 -4.37
C PHE A 150 -4.79 -11.93 -4.95
N ASP A 151 -3.78 -11.06 -4.96
CA ASP A 151 -2.51 -11.25 -5.71
C ASP A 151 -1.72 -12.55 -5.42
N ARG A 152 -2.02 -13.26 -4.34
CA ARG A 152 -1.40 -14.54 -3.99
C ARG A 152 -2.40 -15.65 -3.67
N ARG A 153 -3.61 -15.51 -4.19
CA ARG A 153 -4.74 -16.41 -4.02
C ARG A 153 -5.30 -16.75 -5.40
N PRO A 154 -4.60 -17.58 -6.18
CA PRO A 154 -5.04 -17.93 -7.53
C PRO A 154 -6.45 -18.54 -7.53
N GLU A 155 -6.85 -19.21 -6.46
CA GLU A 155 -8.20 -19.73 -6.27
C GLU A 155 -9.28 -18.63 -6.23
N LEU A 156 -8.98 -17.48 -5.63
CA LEU A 156 -9.90 -16.33 -5.63
C LEU A 156 -9.98 -15.69 -7.00
N TRP A 157 -8.85 -15.58 -7.72
CA TRP A 157 -8.84 -15.11 -9.10
C TRP A 157 -9.64 -16.05 -10.01
N SER A 158 -9.41 -17.36 -9.94
CA SER A 158 -10.16 -18.35 -10.72
C SER A 158 -11.65 -18.25 -10.45
N ARG A 159 -12.06 -18.15 -9.17
CA ARG A 159 -13.47 -18.01 -8.82
C ARG A 159 -14.08 -16.69 -9.29
N TYR A 160 -13.35 -15.59 -9.16
CA TYR A 160 -13.77 -14.27 -9.63
C TYR A 160 -13.98 -14.26 -11.15
N LEU A 161 -13.00 -14.76 -11.91
CA LEU A 161 -13.06 -14.85 -13.37
C LEU A 161 -14.23 -15.74 -13.83
N GLU A 162 -14.45 -16.88 -13.15
CA GLU A 162 -15.60 -17.75 -13.40
C GLU A 162 -16.94 -17.00 -13.20
N LEU A 163 -17.10 -16.31 -12.06
CA LEU A 163 -18.31 -15.54 -11.76
C LEU A 163 -18.55 -14.42 -12.78
N ARG A 164 -17.49 -13.75 -13.24
CA ARG A 164 -17.58 -12.69 -14.25
C ARG A 164 -17.65 -13.20 -15.69
N GLY A 165 -17.50 -14.50 -15.92
CA GLY A 165 -17.45 -15.08 -17.27
C GLY A 165 -16.23 -14.62 -18.08
N LEU A 166 -15.13 -14.29 -17.41
CA LEU A 166 -13.91 -13.75 -18.01
C LEU A 166 -12.91 -14.88 -18.29
N ALA A 167 -12.37 -14.93 -19.51
CA ALA A 167 -11.32 -15.88 -19.87
C ALA A 167 -9.93 -15.34 -19.45
N ALA A 168 -9.16 -16.11 -18.69
CA ALA A 168 -7.92 -15.64 -18.07
C ALA A 168 -6.86 -15.10 -19.05
N ASP A 169 -6.87 -15.60 -20.29
CA ASP A 169 -5.96 -15.19 -21.38
C ASP A 169 -6.31 -13.83 -22.00
N ASN A 170 -7.59 -13.43 -21.99
CA ASN A 170 -8.06 -12.19 -22.61
C ASN A 170 -8.00 -10.96 -21.68
N HIS A 171 -7.80 -11.18 -20.38
CA HIS A 171 -7.89 -10.12 -19.36
C HIS A 171 -6.56 -9.93 -18.60
N GLY A 172 -5.44 -10.32 -19.22
CA GLY A 172 -4.09 -10.15 -18.71
C GLY A 172 -3.55 -8.70 -18.79
N PRO A 173 -2.30 -8.45 -18.39
CA PRO A 173 -1.71 -7.10 -18.33
C PRO A 173 -1.69 -6.35 -19.68
N ASP A 174 -1.63 -7.09 -20.78
CA ASP A 174 -1.57 -6.55 -22.15
C ASP A 174 -2.95 -6.19 -22.72
N ALA A 175 -4.04 -6.54 -22.03
CA ALA A 175 -5.39 -6.18 -22.43
C ALA A 175 -5.61 -4.64 -22.38
N PRO A 176 -6.59 -4.10 -23.13
CA PRO A 176 -7.06 -2.73 -22.94
C PRO A 176 -7.38 -2.46 -21.47
N HIS A 177 -7.15 -1.24 -20.98
CA HIS A 177 -7.25 -0.91 -19.55
C HIS A 177 -8.56 -1.40 -18.91
N ALA A 178 -9.71 -0.99 -19.46
CA ALA A 178 -11.04 -1.42 -19.01
C ALA A 178 -11.30 -2.94 -19.12
N GLU A 179 -10.48 -3.68 -19.85
CA GLU A 179 -10.58 -5.14 -20.03
C GLU A 179 -9.60 -5.91 -19.13
N ARG A 180 -8.73 -5.26 -18.36
CA ARG A 180 -7.83 -5.99 -17.45
C ARG A 180 -8.59 -6.50 -16.25
N ALA A 181 -8.39 -7.77 -15.88
CA ALA A 181 -9.11 -8.40 -14.77
C ALA A 181 -8.96 -7.64 -13.44
N ARG A 182 -7.79 -7.02 -13.22
CA ARG A 182 -7.50 -6.18 -12.06
C ARG A 182 -8.31 -4.88 -12.05
N GLU A 183 -8.43 -4.22 -13.19
CA GLU A 183 -9.22 -2.98 -13.31
C GLU A 183 -10.71 -3.28 -13.15
N ILE A 184 -11.20 -4.35 -13.78
CA ILE A 184 -12.58 -4.82 -13.60
C ILE A 184 -12.85 -5.13 -12.13
N LEU A 185 -11.91 -5.79 -11.41
CA LEU A 185 -12.09 -6.08 -9.99
C LEU A 185 -12.09 -4.82 -9.12
N ALA A 186 -11.20 -3.87 -9.38
CA ALA A 186 -11.18 -2.59 -8.67
C ALA A 186 -12.50 -1.81 -8.88
N GLU A 187 -13.00 -1.83 -10.10
CA GLU A 187 -14.26 -1.21 -10.49
C GLU A 187 -15.48 -1.93 -9.88
N ASP A 188 -15.49 -3.26 -9.85
CA ASP A 188 -16.53 -4.06 -9.21
C ASP A 188 -16.58 -3.79 -7.70
N ILE A 189 -15.42 -3.65 -7.05
CA ILE A 189 -15.32 -3.27 -5.64
C ILE A 189 -15.90 -1.86 -5.41
N ARG A 190 -15.55 -0.89 -6.25
CA ARG A 190 -16.11 0.47 -6.19
C ARG A 190 -17.62 0.46 -6.33
N PHE A 191 -18.14 -0.27 -7.32
CA PHE A 191 -19.56 -0.29 -7.62
C PHE A 191 -20.37 -0.96 -6.50
N LEU A 192 -19.92 -2.12 -6.01
CA LEU A 192 -20.66 -2.90 -5.00
C LEU A 192 -20.55 -2.32 -3.59
N PHE A 193 -19.37 -1.84 -3.21
CA PHE A 193 -19.07 -1.46 -1.83
C PHE A 193 -18.88 0.04 -1.63
N GLY A 194 -18.87 0.83 -2.70
CA GLY A 194 -18.78 2.28 -2.61
C GLY A 194 -20.02 2.94 -2.02
N GLY A 195 -19.80 4.10 -1.41
CA GLY A 195 -20.85 4.99 -0.92
C GLY A 195 -21.68 5.62 -2.04
N ALA A 196 -22.63 6.49 -1.68
CA ALA A 196 -23.53 7.12 -2.65
C ALA A 196 -22.79 7.97 -3.70
N LEU A 197 -21.71 8.66 -3.28
CA LEU A 197 -20.89 9.47 -4.17
C LEU A 197 -20.04 8.63 -5.12
N ALA A 198 -19.44 7.55 -4.61
CA ALA A 198 -18.55 6.68 -5.37
C ALA A 198 -19.29 5.82 -6.40
N THR A 199 -20.62 5.69 -6.28
CA THR A 199 -21.49 4.90 -7.17
C THR A 199 -22.44 5.77 -7.99
N ALA A 200 -22.33 7.10 -7.90
CA ALA A 200 -23.30 8.05 -8.45
C ALA A 200 -23.47 7.95 -9.98
N SER A 201 -22.44 7.48 -10.70
CA SER A 201 -22.50 7.30 -12.15
C SER A 201 -23.43 6.16 -12.56
N GLY A 202 -23.59 5.15 -11.69
CA GLY A 202 -24.37 3.94 -11.96
C GLY A 202 -23.83 3.08 -13.12
N VAL A 203 -22.60 3.35 -13.58
CA VAL A 203 -21.96 2.63 -14.68
C VAL A 203 -20.58 2.13 -14.27
N ILE A 204 -20.08 1.14 -14.99
CA ILE A 204 -18.71 0.63 -14.89
C ILE A 204 -17.92 1.01 -16.15
N GLU A 205 -16.59 1.07 -16.04
CA GLU A 205 -15.70 1.47 -17.15
C GLU A 205 -15.88 0.60 -18.39
N ASN A 206 -16.07 -0.71 -18.23
CA ASN A 206 -16.27 -1.65 -19.34
C ASN A 206 -17.77 -1.80 -19.68
N PRO A 207 -18.26 -1.14 -20.75
CA PRO A 207 -19.68 -1.18 -21.08
C PRO A 207 -20.15 -2.53 -21.66
N SER A 208 -19.21 -3.43 -21.98
CA SER A 208 -19.53 -4.75 -22.53
C SER A 208 -19.86 -5.77 -21.45
N LEU A 209 -19.60 -5.46 -20.17
CA LEU A 209 -19.91 -6.31 -19.03
C LEU A 209 -21.22 -5.89 -18.37
N ALA A 210 -21.95 -6.86 -17.82
CA ALA A 210 -23.02 -6.56 -16.88
C ALA A 210 -22.44 -5.88 -15.63
N THR A 211 -23.22 -4.95 -15.05
CA THR A 211 -22.86 -4.33 -13.77
C THR A 211 -22.79 -5.42 -12.69
N PRO A 212 -21.87 -5.29 -11.71
CA PRO A 212 -21.56 -6.38 -10.79
C PRO A 212 -22.72 -6.77 -9.87
N ASP A 213 -23.68 -5.89 -9.62
CA ASP A 213 -24.92 -6.17 -8.90
C ASP A 213 -25.86 -7.12 -9.66
N GLN A 214 -25.68 -7.27 -10.96
CA GLN A 214 -26.43 -8.19 -11.83
C GLN A 214 -25.78 -9.57 -11.94
N VAL A 215 -24.62 -9.79 -11.31
CA VAL A 215 -23.88 -11.06 -11.36
C VAL A 215 -24.18 -11.89 -10.12
N ASP A 216 -24.91 -12.98 -10.31
CA ASP A 216 -25.34 -13.87 -9.22
C ASP A 216 -24.16 -14.35 -8.36
N GLY A 217 -24.22 -14.03 -7.06
CA GLY A 217 -23.24 -14.47 -6.07
C GLY A 217 -21.92 -13.70 -6.05
N LEU A 218 -21.71 -12.73 -6.93
CA LEU A 218 -20.48 -11.93 -6.98
C LEU A 218 -20.28 -11.10 -5.71
N GLU A 219 -21.29 -10.35 -5.29
CA GLU A 219 -21.21 -9.51 -4.08
C GLU A 219 -20.91 -10.34 -2.83
N ALA A 220 -21.58 -11.49 -2.67
CA ALA A 220 -21.36 -12.39 -1.54
C ALA A 220 -19.94 -12.98 -1.56
N PHE A 221 -19.45 -13.39 -2.73
CA PHE A 221 -18.09 -13.88 -2.90
C PHE A 221 -17.06 -12.79 -2.56
N LEU A 222 -17.19 -11.58 -3.11
CA LEU A 222 -16.26 -10.49 -2.85
C LEU A 222 -16.32 -10.04 -1.40
N SER A 223 -17.50 -9.96 -0.80
CA SER A 223 -17.67 -9.64 0.63
C SER A 223 -16.88 -10.59 1.51
N GLU A 224 -16.89 -11.89 1.20
CA GLU A 224 -16.15 -12.91 1.94
C GLU A 224 -14.66 -12.89 1.62
N ALA A 225 -14.29 -12.78 0.33
CA ALA A 225 -12.90 -12.73 -0.12
C ALA A 225 -12.14 -11.54 0.46
N LEU A 226 -12.83 -10.41 0.61
CA LEU A 226 -12.30 -9.18 1.19
C LEU A 226 -12.37 -9.18 2.72
N ARG A 227 -13.24 -10.01 3.33
CA ARG A 227 -13.38 -10.12 4.78
C ARG A 227 -12.04 -10.52 5.42
N GLY A 228 -11.69 -9.82 6.50
CA GLY A 228 -10.43 -10.01 7.21
C GLY A 228 -10.23 -11.43 7.75
N GLY A 229 -9.42 -12.24 7.04
CA GLY A 229 -8.44 -13.13 7.66
C GLY A 229 -7.12 -12.37 7.87
N PRO A 230 -6.17 -12.84 8.72
CA PRO A 230 -4.98 -12.07 9.08
C PRO A 230 -4.26 -11.55 7.83
N ALA A 231 -4.00 -10.24 7.82
CA ALA A 231 -3.27 -9.57 6.76
C ALA A 231 -1.91 -10.25 6.57
N VAL A 232 -1.61 -10.68 5.34
CA VAL A 232 -0.28 -11.18 4.99
C VAL A 232 0.68 -9.99 5.01
N GLY A 233 1.53 -9.94 6.03
CA GLY A 233 2.41 -8.80 6.32
C GLY A 233 2.59 -8.49 7.81
N ALA A 234 1.93 -9.23 8.72
CA ALA A 234 2.18 -9.10 10.16
C ALA A 234 3.66 -9.28 10.47
N ALA A 235 4.24 -8.33 11.20
CA ALA A 235 5.60 -8.43 11.68
C ALA A 235 5.73 -9.70 12.52
N LEU A 236 6.53 -10.65 12.05
CA LEU A 236 6.76 -11.90 12.78
C LEU A 236 7.66 -11.63 13.98
N ALA A 237 7.44 -12.39 15.05
CA ALA A 237 8.27 -12.30 16.24
C ALA A 237 9.73 -12.61 15.88
N CYS A 238 10.60 -11.63 16.08
CA CYS A 238 12.04 -11.74 15.87
C CYS A 238 12.80 -11.58 17.18
N THR A 239 13.76 -12.46 17.43
CA THR A 239 14.64 -12.38 18.60
C THR A 239 16.09 -12.59 18.20
N ALA A 240 16.98 -11.71 18.65
CA ALA A 240 18.42 -11.91 18.56
C ALA A 240 18.92 -12.72 19.77
N PHE A 241 19.68 -13.79 19.53
CA PHE A 241 20.35 -14.55 20.59
C PHE A 241 21.75 -15.03 20.15
N PRO A 242 22.76 -14.97 21.04
CA PRO A 242 22.72 -14.32 22.35
C PRO A 242 22.54 -12.79 22.24
N ASN A 243 21.86 -12.21 23.23
CA ASN A 243 21.73 -10.77 23.42
C ASN A 243 21.89 -10.51 24.94
N PRO A 244 22.98 -9.88 25.39
CA PRO A 244 23.99 -9.18 24.59
C PRO A 244 24.84 -10.07 23.67
N CYS A 245 25.19 -9.53 22.50
CA CYS A 245 26.00 -10.14 21.44
C CYS A 245 27.51 -9.98 21.74
N ASN A 246 28.27 -11.08 21.71
CA ASN A 246 29.73 -11.08 21.80
C ASN A 246 30.38 -12.31 21.11
N PRO A 247 31.02 -12.16 19.93
CA PRO A 247 30.79 -11.14 18.90
C PRO A 247 29.65 -11.54 17.94
N LEU A 248 29.09 -12.74 18.07
CA LEU A 248 28.11 -13.32 17.16
C LEU A 248 26.72 -13.34 17.80
N THR A 249 25.71 -12.96 17.03
CA THR A 249 24.30 -13.14 17.37
C THR A 249 23.56 -13.72 16.19
N THR A 250 22.50 -14.48 16.45
CA THR A 250 21.58 -14.99 15.44
C THR A 250 20.22 -14.37 15.66
N VAL A 251 19.71 -13.69 14.64
CA VAL A 251 18.33 -13.21 14.58
C VAL A 251 17.45 -14.36 14.10
N ALA A 252 16.51 -14.77 14.94
CA ALA A 252 15.53 -15.78 14.60
C ALA A 252 14.14 -15.17 14.40
N MET A 253 13.51 -15.48 13.28
CA MET A 253 12.12 -15.13 12.97
C MET A 253 11.25 -16.39 12.99
N SER A 254 10.18 -16.41 13.78
CA SER A 254 9.25 -17.54 13.82
C SER A 254 8.37 -17.53 12.57
N LEU A 255 8.43 -18.58 11.77
CA LEU A 255 7.69 -18.68 10.51
C LEU A 255 6.32 -19.35 10.73
N PRO A 256 5.29 -18.99 9.93
CA PRO A 256 4.04 -19.74 9.86
C PRO A 256 4.25 -21.22 9.49
N ALA A 257 3.31 -22.08 9.89
CA ALA A 257 3.41 -23.53 9.68
C ALA A 257 3.41 -23.95 8.20
N ASP A 258 2.83 -23.12 7.33
CA ASP A 258 2.75 -23.25 5.89
C ASP A 258 3.90 -22.55 5.14
N ALA A 259 4.84 -21.93 5.87
CA ALA A 259 5.99 -21.28 5.27
C ALA A 259 6.90 -22.31 4.57
N ALA A 260 6.96 -22.22 3.24
CA ALA A 260 7.81 -23.05 2.40
C ALA A 260 8.87 -22.19 1.68
N GLY A 261 10.11 -22.67 1.65
CA GLY A 261 11.19 -22.01 0.93
C GLY A 261 12.56 -22.26 1.54
N ASP A 262 13.55 -21.54 1.02
CA ASP A 262 14.94 -21.56 1.50
C ASP A 262 15.28 -20.22 2.16
N GLY A 263 16.05 -20.26 3.25
CA GLY A 263 16.59 -19.10 3.94
C GLY A 263 17.60 -18.29 3.11
N ALA A 264 18.07 -18.81 1.97
CA ALA A 264 19.00 -18.12 1.07
C ALA A 264 18.53 -16.71 0.63
N ALA A 265 17.22 -16.50 0.54
CA ALA A 265 16.63 -15.20 0.17
C ALA A 265 16.45 -14.22 1.35
N ALA A 266 16.93 -14.55 2.54
CA ALA A 266 16.83 -13.69 3.71
C ALA A 266 17.73 -12.45 3.60
N LEU A 267 17.24 -11.34 4.14
CA LEU A 267 17.95 -10.06 4.22
C LEU A 267 17.83 -9.50 5.64
N LEU A 268 18.94 -9.45 6.37
CA LEU A 268 19.04 -8.78 7.65
C LEU A 268 19.74 -7.43 7.47
N THR A 269 19.06 -6.34 7.81
CA THR A 269 19.65 -5.00 7.87
C THR A 269 19.78 -4.56 9.31
N VAL A 270 20.97 -4.11 9.70
CA VAL A 270 21.29 -3.62 11.05
C VAL A 270 21.49 -2.11 11.00
N TYR A 271 20.92 -1.40 11.97
CA TYR A 271 20.93 0.05 12.07
C TYR A 271 21.52 0.52 13.40
N ASP A 272 22.20 1.66 13.37
CA ASP A 272 22.55 2.40 14.59
C ASP A 272 21.32 3.13 15.17
N LEU A 273 21.49 3.79 16.33
CA LEU A 273 20.40 4.53 16.99
C LEU A 273 19.93 5.77 16.22
N ARG A 274 20.68 6.23 15.19
CA ARG A 274 20.28 7.32 14.30
C ARG A 274 19.55 6.79 13.06
N GLY A 275 19.34 5.48 12.95
CA GLY A 275 18.72 4.83 11.80
C GLY A 275 19.66 4.66 10.61
N GLN A 276 20.96 4.87 10.77
CA GLN A 276 21.94 4.64 9.70
C GLN A 276 22.22 3.15 9.56
N VAL A 277 22.25 2.65 8.32
CA VAL A 277 22.61 1.26 8.03
C VAL A 277 24.06 1.03 8.42
N VAL A 278 24.28 0.02 9.25
CA VAL A 278 25.60 -0.42 9.73
C VAL A 278 26.07 -1.63 8.96
N ARG A 279 25.16 -2.58 8.72
CA ARG A 279 25.45 -3.84 8.05
C ARG A 279 24.24 -4.35 7.30
N THR A 280 24.46 -4.95 6.14
CA THR A 280 23.50 -5.83 5.48
C THR A 280 24.05 -7.25 5.39
N VAL A 281 23.26 -8.24 5.81
CA VAL A 281 23.61 -9.67 5.75
C VAL A 281 22.59 -10.38 4.87
N HIS A 282 23.10 -11.05 3.83
CA HIS A 282 22.29 -11.86 2.92
C HIS A 282 22.40 -13.33 3.29
N GLY A 283 21.29 -14.04 3.15
CA GLY A 283 21.21 -15.48 3.38
C GLY A 283 21.00 -15.84 4.85
N GLY A 284 20.46 -17.03 5.04
CA GLY A 284 20.12 -17.61 6.33
C GLY A 284 19.72 -19.07 6.16
N GLU A 285 19.35 -19.71 7.26
CA GLU A 285 18.87 -21.09 7.26
C GLU A 285 17.46 -21.18 7.85
N ILE A 286 16.63 -22.08 7.34
CA ILE A 286 15.34 -22.40 7.94
C ILE A 286 15.47 -23.70 8.70
N ARG A 287 15.22 -23.66 10.01
CA ARG A 287 15.29 -24.83 10.89
C ARG A 287 14.16 -24.80 11.91
N ASN A 288 13.41 -25.90 12.00
CA ASN A 288 12.30 -26.08 12.96
C ASN A 288 11.29 -24.93 12.94
N GLY A 289 10.84 -24.50 11.74
CA GLY A 289 9.86 -23.42 11.58
C GLY A 289 10.39 -22.03 11.93
N ARG A 290 11.71 -21.83 11.93
CA ARG A 290 12.34 -20.52 12.17
C ARG A 290 13.35 -20.20 11.08
N LEU A 291 13.37 -18.95 10.62
CA LEU A 291 14.45 -18.41 9.81
C LEU A 291 15.54 -17.84 10.72
N LEU A 292 16.79 -18.23 10.47
CA LEU A 292 17.95 -17.86 11.25
C LEU A 292 18.97 -17.10 10.37
N VAL A 293 19.32 -15.87 10.77
CA VAL A 293 20.36 -15.07 10.11
C VAL A 293 21.37 -14.58 11.15
N SER A 294 22.66 -14.81 10.90
CA SER A 294 23.73 -14.49 11.86
C SER A 294 24.45 -13.19 11.52
N TRP A 295 24.70 -12.37 12.53
CA TRP A 295 25.50 -11.15 12.43
C TRP A 295 26.68 -11.21 13.40
N ASP A 296 27.87 -10.90 12.87
CA ASP A 296 29.17 -10.99 13.56
C ASP A 296 29.58 -9.70 14.30
N GLY A 297 28.69 -8.71 14.36
CA GLY A 297 28.95 -7.42 15.00
C GLY A 297 29.94 -6.54 14.23
N HIS A 298 30.16 -6.78 12.93
CA HIS A 298 30.93 -5.88 12.07
C HIS A 298 30.03 -5.02 11.21
N ASP A 299 30.53 -3.86 10.78
CA ASP A 299 29.92 -3.04 9.74
C ASP A 299 30.22 -3.61 8.33
N ASP A 300 29.68 -2.98 7.29
CA ASP A 300 29.94 -3.38 5.89
C ASP A 300 31.42 -3.20 5.47
N ALA A 301 32.19 -2.37 6.18
CA ALA A 301 33.63 -2.21 5.97
C ALA A 301 34.47 -3.28 6.71
N GLY A 302 33.82 -4.26 7.34
CA GLY A 302 34.48 -5.32 8.11
C GLY A 302 35.08 -4.83 9.43
N ARG A 303 34.74 -3.63 9.90
CA ARG A 303 35.20 -3.08 11.17
C ARG A 303 34.24 -3.44 12.29
N ARG A 304 34.80 -3.63 13.48
CA ARG A 304 34.03 -3.88 14.70
C ARG A 304 33.21 -2.64 15.07
N VAL A 305 31.90 -2.81 15.23
CA VAL A 305 31.00 -1.78 15.77
C VAL A 305 31.22 -1.48 17.27
N ALA A 306 30.76 -0.35 17.78
CA ALA A 306 30.91 -0.02 19.20
C ALA A 306 29.99 -0.87 20.10
N SER A 307 30.31 -0.98 21.39
CA SER A 307 29.35 -1.49 22.39
C SER A 307 28.13 -0.56 22.45
N GLY A 308 26.93 -1.10 22.43
CA GLY A 308 25.70 -0.31 22.36
C GLY A 308 24.51 -1.06 21.81
N ARG A 309 23.36 -0.38 21.72
CA ARG A 309 22.11 -0.95 21.19
C ARG A 309 21.98 -0.65 19.70
N TYR A 310 21.62 -1.67 18.93
CA TYR A 310 21.37 -1.61 17.49
C TYR A 310 19.96 -2.09 17.20
N ALA A 311 19.31 -1.50 16.19
CA ALA A 311 18.06 -2.01 15.66
C ALA A 311 18.33 -2.93 14.48
N TYR A 312 17.44 -3.87 14.22
CA TYR A 312 17.52 -4.70 13.02
C TYR A 312 16.14 -4.90 12.37
N ALA A 313 16.16 -5.11 11.06
CA ALA A 313 15.03 -5.57 10.27
C ALA A 313 15.46 -6.83 9.51
N LEU A 314 14.69 -7.90 9.66
CA LEU A 314 14.87 -9.15 8.93
C LEU A 314 13.70 -9.29 7.96
N ALA A 315 14.00 -9.42 6.68
CA ALA A 315 13.04 -9.68 5.62
C ALA A 315 13.32 -11.05 4.98
N TRP A 316 12.26 -11.79 4.68
CA TRP A 316 12.33 -13.03 3.93
C TRP A 316 11.01 -13.26 3.21
N GLN A 317 11.05 -13.32 1.88
CA GLN A 317 9.84 -13.39 1.05
C GLN A 317 8.81 -12.30 1.40
N ARG A 318 7.64 -12.67 1.96
CA ARG A 318 6.56 -11.76 2.39
C ARG A 318 6.59 -11.42 3.88
N THR A 319 7.52 -12.00 4.63
CA THR A 319 7.56 -11.83 6.07
C THR A 319 8.69 -10.90 6.43
N ALA A 320 8.42 -10.05 7.40
CA ALA A 320 9.41 -9.20 7.99
C ALA A 320 9.28 -9.27 9.50
N GLY A 321 10.37 -9.06 10.21
CA GLY A 321 10.35 -8.86 11.64
C GLY A 321 11.45 -7.90 12.05
N ARG A 322 11.23 -7.20 13.15
CA ARG A 322 12.14 -6.17 13.65
C ARG A 322 12.46 -6.44 15.11
N GLY A 323 13.57 -5.90 15.57
CA GLY A 323 13.94 -5.95 16.97
C GLY A 323 15.19 -5.16 17.25
N THR A 324 15.74 -5.37 18.43
CA THR A 324 16.99 -4.74 18.85
C THR A 324 17.95 -5.78 19.36
N VAL A 325 19.24 -5.53 19.18
CA VAL A 325 20.33 -6.30 19.77
C VAL A 325 21.28 -5.37 20.50
N THR A 326 21.77 -5.80 21.65
CA THR A 326 22.82 -5.09 22.40
C THR A 326 24.15 -5.75 22.08
N VAL A 327 25.14 -4.98 21.65
CA VAL A 327 26.52 -5.44 21.48
C VAL A 327 27.28 -5.11 22.77
N ALA A 328 27.85 -6.13 23.41
CA ALA A 328 28.65 -5.98 24.62
C ALA A 328 30.07 -6.49 24.33
N ARG A 329 31.03 -5.56 24.31
CA ARG A 329 32.45 -5.80 24.11
C ARG A 329 33.24 -5.17 25.22
#